data_AF-A0A520IV81-F1
#
_entry.id   AF-A0A520IV81-F1
#
_cell.length_a   1.000
_cell.length_b   1.000
_cell.length_c   1.000
_cell.angle_alpha   90.00
_cell.angle_beta   90.00
_cell.angle_gamma   90.00
#
_symmetry.space_group_name_H-M   'P 1'
#
loop_
_entity.id
_entity.type
_entity.pdbx_description
1 polymer ?
#
loop_
_entity_poly.entity_id
_entity_poly.type
_entity_poly.pdbx_seq_one_letter_code
_entity_poly.pdbx_strand_id
1 'polypeptide(L)'
;MRGVVAALASALVAIVAARLGYALTGVADDWGAHHRIMATFGRYELALGLVAAASLTGAASLLRRGRSGRLMALACVFAAGVAIVLGRPPLATGMLGVAAALASGWAFAKPIEERAVRAGSLLVSLILSLAVQSLAPALTPLILFPTLAAAGGIVAVRFARHGDWIAAAMGVLPLAYLMVFGHAVLLALGVPTPEVIGVFVLFAAPIVLPLASVVPLRLTFAALLTAAALLLTIRAAPASPRYPALSQLYGVADPQGRQWLVSPLEQPDPWTMAMLRRDGAVPTKVSMPLIANDPVWRVPARDQAVPSPTIRIAREGEWRRIVVTPAGGGRTMTLSLATNTPLRSLVIGERAVPVPGMDRTRVKVRWQSTGKPVVLRYRSRRGSYLRVVAAETTETRLSLPLRPATVLGWQGSDRIIAIAAASSSE
;
A
#
# COMPACT_ATOMS: atom_id res chain seq x y z
N MET A 1 -29.16 9.42 18.67
CA MET A 1 -28.55 9.28 17.32
C MET A 1 -27.28 10.14 17.12
N ARG A 2 -27.26 11.44 17.44
CA ARG A 2 -26.07 12.30 17.21
C ARG A 2 -24.76 11.81 17.81
N GLY A 3 -24.79 11.22 19.01
CA GLY A 3 -23.59 10.64 19.63
C GLY A 3 -22.96 9.51 18.82
N VAL A 4 -23.78 8.65 18.21
CA VAL A 4 -23.33 7.55 17.34
C VAL A 4 -22.61 8.11 16.12
N VAL A 5 -23.23 9.11 15.48
CA VAL A 5 -22.66 9.80 14.31
C VAL A 5 -21.34 10.49 14.67
N ALA A 6 -21.26 11.11 15.84
CA ALA A 6 -20.05 11.76 16.33
C ALA A 6 -18.90 10.77 16.58
N ALA A 7 -19.20 9.59 17.14
CA ALA A 7 -18.22 8.54 17.33
C ALA A 7 -17.69 8.02 15.98
N LEU A 8 -18.58 7.73 15.04
CA LEU A 8 -18.22 7.28 13.69
C LEU A 8 -17.43 8.35 12.92
N ALA A 9 -17.86 9.62 12.99
CA ALA A 9 -17.16 10.74 12.37
C ALA A 9 -15.75 10.91 12.95
N SER A 10 -15.59 10.81 14.27
CA SER A 10 -14.28 10.91 14.93
C SER A 10 -13.33 9.78 14.50
N ALA A 11 -13.85 8.56 14.36
CA ALA A 11 -13.08 7.44 13.84
C ALA A 11 -12.67 7.68 12.38
N LEU A 12 -13.59 8.11 11.51
CA LEU A 12 -13.28 8.43 10.12
C LEU A 12 -12.21 9.53 9.99
N VAL A 13 -12.29 10.58 10.80
CA VAL A 13 -11.25 11.64 10.87
C VAL A 13 -9.90 11.04 11.23
N ALA A 14 -9.83 10.18 12.24
CA ALA A 14 -8.60 9.52 12.65
C ALA A 14 -8.03 8.58 11.56
N ILE A 15 -8.88 7.90 10.79
CA ILE A 15 -8.44 7.05 9.65
C ILE A 15 -7.87 7.92 8.53
N VAL A 16 -8.54 9.03 8.19
CA VAL A 16 -8.03 9.99 7.19
C VAL A 16 -6.69 10.59 7.65
N ALA A 17 -6.56 10.91 8.93
CA ALA A 17 -5.30 11.40 9.48
C ALA A 17 -4.19 10.33 9.44
N ALA A 18 -4.49 9.07 9.77
CA ALA A 18 -3.55 7.96 9.67
C ALA A 18 -3.11 7.71 8.21
N ARG A 19 -4.04 7.85 7.25
CA ARG A 19 -3.77 7.81 5.81
C ARG A 19 -2.82 8.91 5.36
N LEU A 20 -3.08 10.14 5.80
CA LEU A 20 -2.16 11.26 5.55
C LEU A 20 -0.79 10.98 6.18
N GLY A 21 -0.76 10.48 7.42
CA GLY A 21 0.47 10.10 8.12
C GLY A 21 1.27 9.04 7.35
N TYR A 22 0.59 8.02 6.82
CA TYR A 22 1.20 7.05 5.93
C TYR A 22 1.77 7.70 4.66
N ALA A 23 1.02 8.59 4.01
CA ALA A 23 1.51 9.28 2.81
C ALA A 23 2.76 10.14 3.10
N LEU A 24 2.85 10.75 4.29
CA LEU A 24 4.03 11.53 4.72
C LEU A 24 5.32 10.71 4.80
N THR A 25 5.22 9.39 5.03
CA THR A 25 6.40 8.50 5.04
C THR A 25 7.09 8.37 3.68
N GLY A 26 6.39 8.73 2.58
CA GLY A 26 6.87 8.54 1.21
C GLY A 26 6.82 7.09 0.72
N VAL A 27 6.10 6.20 1.42
CA VAL A 27 6.04 4.77 1.05
C VAL A 27 5.25 4.48 -0.22
N ALA A 28 4.36 5.39 -0.61
CA ALA A 28 3.69 5.29 -1.90
C ALA A 28 4.61 5.52 -3.11
N ASP A 29 5.83 6.03 -2.90
CA ASP A 29 6.76 6.36 -3.97
C ASP A 29 7.46 5.09 -4.52
N ASP A 30 7.66 4.02 -3.72
CA ASP A 30 8.30 2.78 -4.18
C ASP A 30 8.29 1.64 -3.12
N TRP A 31 8.55 0.41 -3.56
CA TRP A 31 8.98 -0.71 -2.71
C TRP A 31 10.21 -0.37 -1.84
N GLY A 32 11.15 0.43 -2.35
CA GLY A 32 12.31 0.90 -1.58
C GLY A 32 11.92 1.65 -0.30
N ALA A 33 10.79 2.36 -0.34
CA ALA A 33 10.30 3.09 0.80
C ALA A 33 9.59 2.18 1.83
N HIS A 34 9.01 1.05 1.42
CA HIS A 34 8.49 0.02 2.33
C HIS A 34 9.60 -0.56 3.21
N HIS A 35 10.78 -0.80 2.64
CA HIS A 35 11.93 -1.31 3.39
C HIS A 35 12.33 -0.36 4.53
N ARG A 36 12.27 0.96 4.31
CA ARG A 36 12.54 1.97 5.35
C ARG A 36 11.52 1.87 6.50
N ILE A 37 10.22 1.75 6.21
CA ILE A 37 9.24 1.55 7.28
C ILE A 37 9.56 0.28 8.07
N MET A 38 9.90 -0.83 7.41
CA MET A 38 10.22 -2.08 8.11
C MET A 38 11.46 -1.95 9.01
N ALA A 39 12.48 -1.19 8.56
CA ALA A 39 13.65 -0.88 9.37
C ALA A 39 13.32 -0.05 10.63
N THR A 40 12.31 0.81 10.54
CA THR A 40 11.87 1.70 11.63
C THR A 40 10.46 1.40 12.11
N PHE A 41 10.05 0.14 12.08
CA PHE A 41 8.62 -0.23 12.23
C PHE A 41 8.03 0.25 13.55
N GLY A 42 8.75 0.13 14.66
CA GLY A 42 8.30 0.62 15.96
C GLY A 42 8.05 2.14 15.98
N ARG A 43 8.83 2.94 15.22
CA ARG A 43 8.59 4.39 15.10
C ARG A 43 7.34 4.68 14.28
N TYR A 44 7.14 3.91 13.21
CA TYR A 44 5.96 4.03 12.35
C TYR A 44 4.68 3.72 13.13
N GLU A 45 4.69 2.61 13.86
CA GLU A 45 3.57 2.19 14.70
C GLU A 45 3.25 3.20 15.80
N LEU A 46 4.28 3.67 16.52
CA LEU A 46 4.12 4.70 17.55
C LEU A 46 3.55 6.00 16.97
N ALA A 47 4.03 6.43 15.81
CA ALA A 47 3.52 7.63 15.14
C ALA A 47 2.04 7.49 14.77
N LEU A 48 1.62 6.33 14.24
CA LEU A 48 0.22 6.09 13.90
C LEU A 48 -0.68 6.02 15.14
N GLY A 49 -0.20 5.40 16.22
CA GLY A 49 -0.88 5.40 17.51
C GLY A 49 -1.09 6.82 18.04
N LEU A 50 -0.06 7.68 17.95
CA LEU A 50 -0.17 9.10 18.31
C LEU A 50 -1.15 9.85 17.40
N VAL A 51 -1.11 9.64 16.07
CA VAL A 51 -2.08 10.25 15.14
C VAL A 51 -3.51 9.84 15.50
N ALA A 52 -3.76 8.56 15.77
CA ALA A 52 -5.07 8.05 16.16
C ALA A 52 -5.57 8.68 17.46
N ALA A 53 -4.77 8.62 18.52
CA ALA A 53 -5.14 9.16 19.84
C ALA A 53 -5.34 10.68 19.80
N ALA A 54 -4.45 11.41 19.12
CA ALA A 54 -4.56 12.86 18.99
C ALA A 54 -5.76 13.27 18.13
N SER A 55 -6.05 12.55 17.05
CA SER A 55 -7.23 12.82 16.22
C SER A 55 -8.53 12.57 16.99
N LEU A 56 -8.63 11.51 17.78
CA LEU A 56 -9.81 11.23 18.62
C LEU A 56 -9.99 12.29 19.72
N THR A 57 -8.92 12.68 20.41
CA THR A 57 -8.98 13.71 21.47
C THR A 57 -9.29 15.11 20.90
N GLY A 58 -8.71 15.45 19.75
CA GLY A 58 -9.00 16.68 19.02
C GLY A 58 -10.45 16.72 18.51
N ALA A 59 -10.94 15.61 17.95
CA ALA A 59 -12.33 15.47 17.52
C ALA A 59 -13.30 15.66 18.70
N ALA A 60 -13.07 14.99 19.83
CA ALA A 60 -13.89 15.17 21.03
C ALA A 60 -13.92 16.63 21.52
N SER A 61 -12.77 17.31 21.51
CA SER A 61 -12.68 18.73 21.88
C SER A 61 -13.52 19.63 20.96
N LEU A 62 -13.53 19.34 19.66
CA LEU A 62 -14.27 20.10 18.66
C LEU A 62 -15.78 19.80 18.69
N LEU A 63 -16.18 18.55 18.96
CA LEU A 63 -17.58 18.17 19.13
C LEU A 63 -18.27 18.95 20.27
N ARG A 64 -17.53 19.27 21.34
CA ARG A 64 -18.04 20.05 22.48
C ARG A 64 -18.24 21.53 22.14
N ARG A 65 -17.34 22.11 21.34
CA ARG A 65 -17.42 23.52 20.93
C ARG A 65 -18.53 23.76 19.91
N GLY A 66 -18.79 22.78 19.05
CA GLY A 66 -19.69 22.94 17.90
C GLY A 66 -19.18 23.99 16.91
N ARG A 67 -19.93 24.24 15.82
CA ARG A 67 -19.61 25.22 14.77
C ARG A 67 -18.32 24.95 13.96
N SER A 68 -17.62 23.84 14.21
CA SER A 68 -16.40 23.46 13.46
C SER A 68 -16.66 22.48 12.32
N GLY A 69 -17.90 22.05 12.08
CA GLY A 69 -18.21 21.02 11.08
C GLY A 69 -17.76 21.34 9.66
N ARG A 70 -17.90 22.60 9.21
CA ARG A 70 -17.39 23.01 7.89
C ARG A 70 -15.87 22.96 7.82
N LEU A 71 -15.18 23.44 8.86
CA LEU A 71 -13.71 23.43 8.92
C LEU A 71 -13.17 22.00 8.98
N MET A 72 -13.80 21.12 9.75
CA MET A 72 -13.40 19.71 9.82
C MET A 72 -13.68 18.99 8.51
N ALA A 73 -14.81 19.25 7.86
CA ALA A 73 -15.11 18.70 6.54
C ALA A 73 -14.07 19.12 5.50
N LEU A 74 -13.72 20.41 5.47
CA LEU A 74 -12.65 20.94 4.61
C LEU A 74 -11.30 20.31 4.95
N ALA A 75 -10.96 20.17 6.23
CA ALA A 75 -9.73 19.55 6.67
C ALA A 75 -9.64 18.07 6.24
N CYS A 76 -10.74 17.31 6.30
CA CYS A 76 -10.78 15.92 5.83
C CYS A 76 -10.59 15.83 4.31
N VAL A 77 -11.26 16.68 3.52
CA VAL A 77 -11.08 16.71 2.06
C VAL A 77 -9.66 17.12 1.70
N PHE A 78 -9.12 18.14 2.38
CA PHE A 78 -7.75 18.60 2.16
C PHE A 78 -6.74 17.52 2.53
N ALA A 79 -6.87 16.89 3.70
CA ALA A 79 -6.00 15.81 4.14
C ALA A 79 -6.05 14.61 3.18
N ALA A 80 -7.24 14.24 2.70
CA ALA A 80 -7.38 13.20 1.69
C ALA A 80 -6.74 13.61 0.36
N GLY A 81 -6.95 14.86 -0.10
CA GLY A 81 -6.32 15.39 -1.31
C GLY A 81 -4.80 15.36 -1.25
N VAL A 82 -4.22 15.82 -0.13
CA VAL A 82 -2.77 15.74 0.11
C VAL A 82 -2.32 14.27 0.16
N ALA A 83 -3.05 13.39 0.86
CA ALA A 83 -2.73 11.97 0.91
C ALA A 83 -2.81 11.28 -0.46
N ILE A 84 -3.66 11.75 -1.38
CA ILE A 84 -3.73 11.25 -2.77
C ILE A 84 -2.56 11.77 -3.60
N VAL A 85 -2.20 13.05 -3.45
CA VAL A 85 -1.05 13.62 -4.16
C VAL A 85 0.25 12.96 -3.72
N LEU A 86 0.38 12.68 -2.42
CA LEU A 86 1.53 12.00 -1.82
C LEU A 86 1.41 10.46 -1.83
N GLY A 87 0.25 9.89 -2.21
CA GLY A 87 -0.09 8.50 -1.96
C GLY A 87 -0.94 7.85 -3.05
N ARG A 88 -0.53 6.67 -3.56
CA ARG A 88 -1.01 6.10 -4.84
C ARG A 88 -2.22 5.14 -4.85
N PRO A 89 -3.16 5.13 -3.88
CA PRO A 89 -4.52 4.66 -4.16
C PRO A 89 -5.55 5.81 -4.07
N PRO A 90 -5.81 6.54 -5.19
CA PRO A 90 -6.61 7.76 -5.19
C PRO A 90 -8.08 7.53 -4.82
N LEU A 91 -8.66 6.40 -5.26
CA LEU A 91 -10.09 6.15 -5.13
C LEU A 91 -10.50 5.84 -3.68
N ALA A 92 -9.85 4.88 -3.02
CA ALA A 92 -10.16 4.52 -1.64
C ALA A 92 -9.93 5.68 -0.68
N THR A 93 -8.82 6.41 -0.85
CA THR A 93 -8.48 7.59 -0.04
C THR A 93 -9.47 8.74 -0.27
N GLY A 94 -9.88 8.98 -1.51
CA GLY A 94 -10.87 9.99 -1.86
C GLY A 94 -12.25 9.69 -1.29
N MET A 95 -12.72 8.45 -1.44
CA MET A 95 -14.01 8.01 -0.87
C MET A 95 -14.03 8.14 0.66
N LEU A 96 -12.94 7.73 1.32
CA LEU A 96 -12.81 7.89 2.77
C LEU A 96 -12.82 9.37 3.18
N GLY A 97 -12.11 10.23 2.44
CA GLY A 97 -12.08 11.67 2.68
C GLY A 97 -13.46 12.31 2.57
N VAL A 98 -14.22 11.96 1.52
CA VAL A 98 -15.59 12.42 1.31
C VAL A 98 -16.52 11.91 2.42
N ALA A 99 -16.44 10.62 2.77
CA ALA A 99 -17.25 10.04 3.85
C ALA A 99 -16.96 10.72 5.19
N ALA A 100 -15.68 10.94 5.53
CA ALA A 100 -15.26 11.66 6.73
C ALA A 100 -15.74 13.11 6.72
N ALA A 101 -15.71 13.78 5.56
CA ALA A 101 -16.15 15.15 5.42
C ALA A 101 -17.66 15.31 5.60
N LEU A 102 -18.46 14.43 5.00
CA LEU A 102 -19.92 14.40 5.18
C LEU A 102 -20.29 14.10 6.63
N ALA A 103 -19.68 13.06 7.21
CA ALA A 103 -19.91 12.68 8.61
C ALA A 103 -19.53 13.82 9.57
N SER A 104 -18.39 14.49 9.33
CA SER A 104 -17.91 15.59 10.17
C SER A 104 -18.72 16.87 9.98
N GLY A 105 -19.10 17.20 8.75
CA GLY A 105 -19.96 18.33 8.45
C GLY A 105 -21.28 18.26 9.21
N TRP A 106 -21.83 17.06 9.37
CA TRP A 106 -23.07 16.83 10.11
C TRP A 106 -22.86 16.71 11.63
N ALA A 107 -21.88 15.92 12.08
CA ALA A 107 -21.64 15.64 13.50
C ALA A 107 -21.17 16.88 14.28
N PHE A 108 -20.32 17.72 13.69
CA PHE A 108 -19.70 18.87 14.37
C PHE A 108 -20.44 20.19 14.09
N ALA A 109 -21.61 20.15 13.46
CA ALA A 109 -22.41 21.34 13.13
C ALA A 109 -22.91 22.06 14.39
N LYS A 110 -23.33 21.30 15.40
CA LYS A 110 -23.85 21.81 16.68
C LYS A 110 -23.06 21.18 17.84
N PRO A 111 -22.94 21.88 18.97
CA PRO A 111 -22.30 21.29 20.15
C PRO A 111 -23.08 20.04 20.57
N ILE A 112 -22.36 18.98 20.91
CA ILE A 112 -22.94 17.73 21.42
C ILE A 112 -22.56 17.59 22.89
N GLU A 113 -23.54 17.26 23.72
CA GLU A 113 -23.30 16.96 25.12
C GLU A 113 -22.38 15.77 25.30
N GLU A 114 -21.48 15.85 26.28
CA GLU A 114 -20.52 14.80 26.59
C GLU A 114 -21.20 13.46 26.87
N ARG A 115 -22.34 13.48 27.58
CA ARG A 115 -23.14 12.28 27.85
C ARG A 115 -23.61 11.59 26.56
N ALA A 116 -24.01 12.37 25.56
CA ALA A 116 -24.45 11.84 24.27
C ALA A 116 -23.29 11.23 23.49
N VAL A 117 -22.09 11.82 23.53
CA VAL A 117 -20.88 11.25 22.91
C VAL A 117 -20.51 9.92 23.57
N ARG A 118 -20.48 9.86 24.91
CA ARG A 118 -20.19 8.64 25.67
C ARG A 118 -21.18 7.51 25.37
N ALA A 119 -22.48 7.81 25.45
CA ALA A 119 -23.52 6.82 25.15
C ALA A 119 -23.45 6.36 23.68
N GLY A 120 -23.19 7.29 22.75
CA GLY A 120 -23.05 6.97 21.34
C GLY A 120 -21.86 6.07 21.03
N SER A 121 -20.69 6.36 21.60
CA SER A 121 -19.48 5.55 21.40
C SER A 121 -19.61 4.15 22.00
N LEU A 122 -20.22 4.03 23.19
CA LEU A 122 -20.52 2.73 23.80
C LEU A 122 -21.54 1.94 22.97
N LEU A 123 -22.59 2.59 22.47
CA LEU A 123 -23.60 1.92 21.64
C LEU A 123 -23.01 1.39 20.32
N VAL A 124 -22.18 2.19 19.63
CA VAL A 124 -21.46 1.74 18.43
C VAL A 124 -20.59 0.52 18.74
N SER A 125 -19.87 0.56 19.85
CA SER A 125 -18.97 -0.52 20.25
C SER A 125 -19.72 -1.77 20.68
N LEU A 126 -20.89 -1.63 21.30
CA LEU A 126 -21.78 -2.75 21.62
C LEU A 126 -22.32 -3.40 20.34
N ILE A 127 -22.81 -2.61 19.38
CA ILE A 127 -23.29 -3.12 18.08
C ILE A 127 -22.17 -3.86 17.35
N LEU A 128 -20.97 -3.27 17.30
CA LEU A 128 -19.79 -3.92 16.70
C LEU A 128 -19.42 -5.22 17.44
N SER A 129 -19.44 -5.21 18.77
CA SER A 129 -19.16 -6.40 19.59
C SER A 129 -20.15 -7.53 19.29
N LEU A 130 -21.44 -7.21 19.18
CA LEU A 130 -22.48 -8.19 18.85
C LEU A 130 -22.32 -8.73 17.43
N ALA A 131 -22.06 -7.85 16.46
CA ALA A 131 -21.82 -8.25 15.07
C ALA A 131 -20.61 -9.18 14.95
N VAL A 132 -19.50 -8.86 15.63
CA VAL A 132 -18.30 -9.70 15.63
C VAL A 132 -18.51 -10.99 16.40
N GLN A 133 -19.25 -10.98 17.50
CA GLN A 133 -19.65 -12.22 18.19
C GLN A 133 -20.45 -13.16 17.29
N SER A 134 -21.32 -12.63 16.42
CA SER A 134 -22.10 -13.44 15.48
C SER A 134 -21.28 -13.93 14.28
N LEU A 135 -20.40 -13.09 13.72
CA LEU A 135 -19.69 -13.39 12.47
C LEU A 135 -18.32 -14.06 12.68
N ALA A 136 -17.66 -13.75 13.79
CA ALA A 136 -16.30 -14.16 14.11
C ALA A 136 -16.10 -14.25 15.64
N PRO A 137 -16.73 -15.21 16.33
CA PRO A 137 -16.73 -15.28 17.80
C PRO A 137 -15.33 -15.37 18.42
N ALA A 138 -14.35 -15.90 17.69
CA ALA A 138 -12.95 -15.93 18.11
C ALA A 138 -12.33 -14.52 18.26
N LEU A 139 -12.88 -13.51 17.58
CA LEU A 139 -12.43 -12.12 17.65
C LEU A 139 -13.20 -11.29 18.68
N THR A 140 -14.23 -11.83 19.33
CA THR A 140 -15.02 -11.07 20.30
C THR A 140 -14.20 -10.46 21.42
N PRO A 141 -13.25 -11.17 22.06
CA PRO A 141 -12.45 -10.59 23.14
C PRO A 141 -11.72 -9.31 22.72
N LEU A 142 -11.38 -9.18 21.42
CA LEU A 142 -10.69 -8.03 20.86
C LEU A 142 -11.49 -6.72 20.99
N ILE A 143 -12.82 -6.79 20.96
CA ILE A 143 -13.72 -5.62 20.95
C ILE A 143 -14.47 -5.51 22.27
N LEU A 144 -14.92 -6.65 22.79
CA LEU A 144 -15.74 -6.69 23.99
C LEU A 144 -14.95 -6.21 25.20
N PHE A 145 -13.71 -6.65 25.39
CA PHE A 145 -12.92 -6.25 26.56
C PHE A 145 -12.61 -4.74 26.59
N PRO A 146 -12.15 -4.11 25.49
CA PRO A 146 -12.07 -2.65 25.40
C PRO A 146 -13.38 -1.93 25.69
N THR A 147 -14.50 -2.45 25.19
CA THR A 147 -15.83 -1.85 25.41
C THR A 147 -16.25 -1.93 26.88
N LEU A 148 -16.03 -3.09 27.52
CA LEU A 148 -16.33 -3.30 28.93
C LEU A 148 -15.45 -2.43 29.83
N ALA A 149 -14.16 -2.33 29.52
CA ALA A 149 -13.23 -1.47 30.26
C ALA A 149 -13.60 0.02 30.14
N ALA A 150 -14.00 0.48 28.94
CA ALA A 150 -14.52 1.83 28.76
C ALA A 150 -15.77 2.11 29.60
N ALA A 151 -16.72 1.16 29.62
CA ALA A 151 -17.93 1.26 30.45
C ALA A 151 -17.57 1.29 31.94
N GLY A 152 -16.68 0.39 32.38
CA GLY A 152 -16.18 0.32 33.76
C GLY A 152 -15.45 1.60 34.18
N GLY A 153 -14.63 2.18 33.30
CA GLY A 153 -13.95 3.45 33.54
C GLY A 153 -14.94 4.61 33.75
N ILE A 154 -15.99 4.69 32.93
CA ILE A 154 -17.05 5.71 33.09
C ILE A 154 -17.78 5.56 34.44
N VAL A 155 -18.06 4.33 34.87
CA VAL A 155 -18.69 4.04 36.17
C VAL A 155 -17.74 4.39 37.32
N ALA A 156 -16.45 4.05 37.19
CA ALA A 156 -15.44 4.31 38.21
C ALA A 156 -15.28 5.81 38.50
N VAL A 157 -15.17 6.67 37.48
CA VAL A 157 -15.11 8.13 37.67
C VAL A 157 -16.31 8.67 38.46
N ARG A 158 -17.48 8.04 38.32
CA ARG A 158 -18.71 8.52 38.96
C ARG A 158 -18.87 8.07 40.42
N PHE A 159 -18.40 6.87 40.77
CA PHE A 159 -18.78 6.24 42.03
C PHE A 159 -17.59 5.83 42.92
N ALA A 160 -16.36 5.80 42.41
CA ALA A 160 -15.20 5.37 43.19
C ALA A 160 -14.42 6.55 43.76
N ARG A 161 -13.98 6.42 45.03
CA ARG A 161 -13.14 7.42 45.73
C ARG A 161 -11.82 7.72 45.02
N HIS A 162 -11.27 6.75 44.28
CA HIS A 162 -10.09 6.87 43.41
C HIS A 162 -10.46 6.63 41.94
N GLY A 163 -11.65 7.06 41.54
CA GLY A 163 -12.23 6.81 40.22
C GLY A 163 -11.36 7.26 39.06
N ASP A 164 -10.62 8.35 39.21
CA ASP A 164 -9.74 8.88 38.17
C ASP A 164 -8.56 7.95 37.85
N TRP A 165 -7.91 7.37 38.87
CA TRP A 165 -6.83 6.41 38.68
C TRP A 165 -7.33 5.10 38.08
N ILE A 166 -8.50 4.64 38.52
CA ILE A 166 -9.14 3.44 37.96
C ILE A 166 -9.51 3.68 36.50
N ALA A 167 -10.07 4.85 36.18
CA ALA A 167 -10.41 5.22 34.81
C ALA A 167 -9.17 5.37 33.92
N ALA A 168 -8.07 5.90 34.44
CA ALA A 168 -6.79 5.93 33.74
C ALA A 168 -6.28 4.51 33.45
N ALA A 169 -6.31 3.61 34.43
CA ALA A 169 -5.92 2.21 34.24
C ALA A 169 -6.82 1.48 33.22
N MET A 170 -8.14 1.68 33.32
CA MET A 170 -9.14 1.17 32.38
C MET A 170 -9.05 1.81 30.99
N GLY A 171 -8.35 2.94 30.86
CA GLY A 171 -8.00 3.54 29.56
C GLY A 171 -6.72 2.95 28.97
N VAL A 172 -5.66 2.86 29.78
CA VAL A 172 -4.32 2.45 29.32
C VAL A 172 -4.27 0.96 28.98
N LEU A 173 -4.79 0.09 29.85
CA LEU A 173 -4.67 -1.36 29.67
C LEU A 173 -5.34 -1.86 28.39
N PRO A 174 -6.59 -1.47 28.05
CA PRO A 174 -7.22 -1.94 26.83
C PRO A 174 -6.66 -1.27 25.57
N LEU A 175 -6.15 -0.04 25.67
CA LEU A 175 -5.41 0.58 24.56
C LEU A 175 -4.10 -0.17 24.28
N ALA A 176 -3.35 -0.56 25.31
CA ALA A 176 -2.16 -1.38 25.17
C ALA A 176 -2.50 -2.76 24.57
N TYR A 177 -3.59 -3.38 25.04
CA TYR A 177 -4.10 -4.61 24.46
C TYR A 177 -4.44 -4.46 22.96
N LEU A 178 -5.20 -3.42 22.59
CA LEU A 178 -5.50 -3.10 21.19
C LEU A 178 -4.24 -2.84 20.37
N MET A 179 -3.22 -2.21 20.96
CA MET A 179 -1.94 -1.95 20.29
C MET A 179 -1.19 -3.25 19.99
N VAL A 180 -1.18 -4.23 20.91
CA VAL A 180 -0.55 -5.54 20.67
C VAL A 180 -1.21 -6.29 19.51
N PHE A 181 -2.55 -6.28 19.43
CA PHE A 181 -3.25 -6.87 18.29
C PHE A 181 -3.06 -6.04 17.01
N GLY A 182 -3.06 -4.71 17.12
CA GLY A 182 -2.75 -3.79 16.03
C GLY A 182 -1.38 -4.07 15.42
N HIS A 183 -0.37 -4.26 16.26
CA HIS A 183 0.98 -4.67 15.89
C HIS A 183 0.96 -5.95 15.06
N ALA A 184 0.33 -7.01 15.59
CA ALA A 184 0.28 -8.32 14.94
C ALA A 184 -0.44 -8.27 13.58
N VAL A 185 -1.56 -7.53 13.49
CA VAL A 185 -2.31 -7.40 12.24
C VAL A 185 -1.56 -6.54 11.22
N LEU A 186 -0.88 -5.47 11.65
CA LEU A 186 -0.03 -4.66 10.77
C LEU A 186 1.16 -5.45 10.23
N LEU A 187 1.76 -6.33 11.04
CA LEU A 187 2.80 -7.25 10.57
C LEU A 187 2.25 -8.28 9.57
N ALA A 188 1.04 -8.81 9.80
CA ALA A 188 0.44 -9.84 8.97
C ALA A 188 -0.05 -9.31 7.60
N LEU A 189 -0.76 -8.18 7.59
CA LEU A 189 -1.28 -7.56 6.37
C LEU A 189 -0.23 -6.72 5.64
N GLY A 190 0.82 -6.34 6.35
CA GLY A 190 1.91 -5.52 5.85
C GLY A 190 1.62 -4.02 5.90
N VAL A 191 2.71 -3.27 5.79
CA VAL A 191 2.78 -1.80 5.78
C VAL A 191 1.81 -1.08 4.82
N PRO A 192 1.50 -1.57 3.60
CA PRO A 192 0.74 -0.77 2.63
C PRO A 192 -0.74 -0.57 2.94
N THR A 193 -1.24 -1.10 4.06
CA THR A 193 -2.66 -1.05 4.43
C THR A 193 -2.91 -0.26 5.72
N PRO A 194 -2.55 1.04 5.80
CA PRO A 194 -2.78 1.85 7.00
C PRO A 194 -4.26 1.93 7.45
N GLU A 195 -5.23 1.62 6.58
CA GLU A 195 -6.67 1.57 6.90
C GLU A 195 -7.01 0.53 7.95
N VAL A 196 -6.18 -0.50 8.06
CA VAL A 196 -6.32 -1.56 9.06
C VAL A 196 -6.35 -0.96 10.46
N ILE A 197 -5.59 0.13 10.68
CA ILE A 197 -5.57 0.89 11.94
C ILE A 197 -6.95 1.46 12.24
N GLY A 198 -7.76 1.73 11.22
CA GLY A 198 -9.12 2.21 11.39
C GLY A 198 -10.03 1.29 12.18
N VAL A 199 -9.82 -0.01 12.07
CA VAL A 199 -10.54 -0.99 12.89
C VAL A 199 -10.17 -0.82 14.36
N PHE A 200 -8.88 -0.67 14.66
CA PHE A 200 -8.40 -0.46 16.03
C PHE A 200 -8.77 0.92 16.59
N VAL A 201 -8.81 1.95 15.74
CA VAL A 201 -9.30 3.29 16.07
C VAL A 201 -10.78 3.25 16.47
N LEU A 202 -11.60 2.48 15.73
CA LEU A 202 -13.01 2.29 16.08
C LEU A 202 -13.17 1.63 17.45
N PHE A 203 -12.33 0.65 17.78
CA PHE A 203 -12.35 -0.01 19.10
C PHE A 203 -11.75 0.84 20.23
N ALA A 204 -10.83 1.74 19.89
CA ALA A 204 -10.25 2.71 20.83
C ALA A 204 -11.19 3.90 21.10
N ALA A 205 -12.06 4.27 20.16
CA ALA A 205 -13.00 5.38 20.29
C ALA A 205 -13.86 5.36 21.58
N PRO A 206 -14.49 4.26 22.00
CA PRO A 206 -15.23 4.21 23.27
C PRO A 206 -14.37 4.47 24.50
N ILE A 207 -13.06 4.21 24.44
CA ILE A 207 -12.13 4.46 25.54
C ILE A 207 -11.69 5.92 25.55
N VAL A 208 -11.29 6.43 24.39
CA VAL A 208 -10.64 7.75 24.27
C VAL A 208 -11.65 8.89 24.29
N LEU A 209 -12.78 8.78 23.58
CA LEU A 209 -13.75 9.88 23.44
C LEU A 209 -14.34 10.33 24.79
N PRO A 210 -14.69 9.43 25.74
CA PRO A 210 -15.16 9.84 27.07
C PRO A 210 -14.12 10.57 27.91
N LEU A 211 -12.83 10.24 27.73
CA LEU A 211 -11.71 10.77 28.53
C LEU A 211 -11.10 12.03 27.91
N ALA A 212 -11.42 12.34 26.67
CA ALA A 212 -10.85 13.49 25.98
C ALA A 212 -11.22 14.86 26.60
N SER A 213 -12.24 14.91 27.47
CA SER A 213 -12.68 16.15 28.13
C SER A 213 -11.64 16.72 29.11
N VAL A 214 -10.72 15.90 29.60
CA VAL A 214 -9.65 16.31 30.52
C VAL A 214 -8.31 16.55 29.82
N VAL A 215 -8.20 16.25 28.52
CA VAL A 215 -6.96 16.41 27.77
C VAL A 215 -6.87 17.83 27.20
N PRO A 216 -5.86 18.63 27.59
CA PRO A 216 -5.69 19.97 27.05
C PRO A 216 -5.24 19.91 25.58
N LEU A 217 -5.83 20.77 24.73
CA LEU A 217 -5.60 20.78 23.29
C LEU A 217 -4.11 20.94 22.90
N ARG A 218 -3.30 21.61 23.73
CA ARG A 218 -1.85 21.72 23.55
C ARG A 218 -1.14 20.36 23.50
N LEU A 219 -1.60 19.38 24.28
CA LEU A 219 -1.05 18.03 24.28
C LEU A 219 -1.47 17.26 23.01
N THR A 220 -2.70 17.47 22.54
CA THR A 220 -3.15 16.95 21.24
C THR A 220 -2.27 17.48 20.11
N PHE A 221 -1.98 18.78 20.08
CA PHE A 221 -1.07 19.36 19.08
C PHE A 221 0.37 18.85 19.23
N ALA A 222 0.89 18.77 20.46
CA ALA A 222 2.22 18.23 20.70
C ALA A 222 2.33 16.77 20.22
N ALA A 223 1.31 15.95 20.45
CA ALA A 223 1.24 14.56 19.97
C ALA A 223 1.20 14.49 18.43
N LEU A 224 0.42 15.34 17.75
CA LEU A 224 0.41 15.41 16.28
C LEU A 224 1.75 15.87 15.71
N LEU A 225 2.39 16.87 16.31
CA LEU A 225 3.71 17.34 15.89
C LEU A 225 4.77 16.26 16.10
N THR A 226 4.70 15.53 17.22
CA THR A 226 5.61 14.42 17.51
C THR A 226 5.41 13.29 16.50
N ALA A 227 4.15 12.94 16.20
CA ALA A 227 3.84 11.95 15.19
C ALA A 227 4.33 12.36 13.79
N ALA A 228 4.11 13.61 13.39
CA ALA A 228 4.61 14.15 12.14
C ALA A 228 6.15 14.12 12.08
N ALA A 229 6.83 14.52 13.16
CA ALA A 229 8.29 14.44 13.25
C ALA A 229 8.79 13.00 13.10
N LEU A 230 8.18 12.04 13.79
CA LEU A 230 8.51 10.61 13.66
C LEU A 230 8.32 10.12 12.23
N LEU A 231 7.19 10.42 11.58
CA LEU A 231 6.94 10.03 10.19
C LEU A 231 7.96 10.66 9.22
N LEU A 232 8.34 11.91 9.44
CA LEU A 232 9.39 12.57 8.66
C LEU A 232 10.77 11.96 8.91
N THR A 233 11.08 11.52 10.14
CA THR A 233 12.34 10.81 10.41
C THR A 233 12.44 9.47 9.68
N ILE A 234 11.31 8.81 9.42
CA ILE A 234 11.28 7.57 8.64
C ILE A 234 11.60 7.88 7.17
N ARG A 235 11.00 8.95 6.63
CA ARG A 235 11.28 9.42 5.26
C ARG A 235 12.75 9.83 5.09
N ALA A 236 13.31 10.48 6.11
CA ALA A 236 14.68 10.98 6.10
C ALA A 236 15.72 9.95 6.60
N ALA A 237 15.31 8.76 7.02
CA ALA A 237 16.22 7.77 7.60
C ALA A 237 17.30 7.39 6.58
N PRO A 238 18.59 7.66 6.88
CA PRO A 238 19.66 7.34 5.96
C PRO A 238 19.82 5.82 5.85
N ALA A 239 20.23 5.37 4.66
CA ALA A 239 20.61 3.99 4.47
C ALA A 239 21.83 3.65 5.35
N SER A 240 21.81 2.47 5.95
CA SER A 240 22.89 1.99 6.83
C SER A 240 23.26 0.55 6.46
N PRO A 241 24.43 0.04 6.88
CA PRO A 241 24.76 -1.37 6.65
C PRO A 241 23.75 -2.36 7.25
N ARG A 242 23.09 -1.97 8.36
CA ARG A 242 22.04 -2.79 9.00
C ARG A 242 20.72 -2.74 8.22
N TYR A 243 20.42 -1.62 7.58
CA TYR A 243 19.21 -1.38 6.80
C TYR A 243 19.59 -0.70 5.47
N PRO A 244 20.09 -1.48 4.49
CA PRO A 244 20.63 -0.92 3.26
C PRO A 244 19.51 -0.39 2.36
N ALA A 245 19.81 0.65 1.57
CA ALA A 245 18.91 1.10 0.51
C ALA A 245 18.80 0.00 -0.56
N LEU A 246 17.59 -0.25 -1.03
CA LEU A 246 17.36 -1.16 -2.14
C LEU A 246 17.77 -0.47 -3.44
N SER A 247 18.54 -1.18 -4.25
CA SER A 247 18.94 -0.80 -5.60
C SER A 247 18.40 -1.80 -6.60
N GLN A 248 17.96 -1.30 -7.76
CA GLN A 248 17.54 -2.13 -8.88
C GLN A 248 18.06 -1.55 -10.17
N LEU A 249 18.88 -2.34 -10.84
CA LEU A 249 19.47 -2.01 -12.11
C LEU A 249 19.48 -3.27 -12.97
N TYR A 250 18.96 -3.18 -14.18
CA TYR A 250 18.86 -4.31 -15.11
C TYR A 250 19.52 -3.94 -16.42
N GLY A 251 20.17 -4.91 -17.05
CA GLY A 251 20.48 -4.85 -18.47
C GLY A 251 19.22 -5.24 -19.23
N VAL A 252 18.94 -4.63 -20.36
CA VAL A 252 17.79 -4.98 -21.20
C VAL A 252 18.25 -5.08 -22.63
N ALA A 253 18.11 -6.25 -23.23
CA ALA A 253 18.32 -6.46 -24.66
C ALA A 253 16.95 -6.42 -25.36
N ASP A 254 16.75 -5.43 -26.23
CA ASP A 254 15.54 -5.26 -27.05
C ASP A 254 15.58 -6.22 -28.25
N PRO A 255 14.45 -6.71 -28.78
CA PRO A 255 14.39 -7.51 -30.01
C PRO A 255 15.16 -6.95 -31.23
N GLN A 256 15.44 -5.65 -31.30
CA GLN A 256 16.25 -5.03 -32.36
C GLN A 256 17.76 -5.10 -32.10
N GLY A 257 18.19 -5.81 -31.05
CA GLY A 257 19.60 -5.95 -30.65
C GLY A 257 20.15 -4.78 -29.84
N ARG A 258 19.35 -3.73 -29.60
CA ARG A 258 19.76 -2.58 -28.78
C ARG A 258 19.79 -2.93 -27.30
N GLN A 259 20.72 -2.34 -26.59
CA GLN A 259 20.92 -2.60 -25.17
C GLN A 259 20.74 -1.37 -24.32
N TRP A 260 20.11 -1.59 -23.17
CA TRP A 260 19.74 -0.53 -22.25
C TRP A 260 20.10 -0.93 -20.83
N LEU A 261 20.52 0.06 -20.05
CA LEU A 261 20.59 -0.04 -18.60
C LEU A 261 19.33 0.61 -18.04
N VAL A 262 18.60 -0.11 -17.19
CA VAL A 262 17.26 0.27 -16.75
C VAL A 262 17.12 0.16 -15.24
N SER A 263 16.51 1.16 -14.61
CA SER A 263 16.08 1.09 -13.21
C SER A 263 14.58 1.34 -13.12
N PRO A 264 13.80 0.40 -12.56
CA PRO A 264 12.36 0.59 -12.35
C PRO A 264 12.04 1.41 -11.10
N LEU A 265 13.03 1.74 -10.26
CA LEU A 265 12.82 2.53 -9.06
C LEU A 265 12.35 3.94 -9.43
N GLU A 266 11.30 4.44 -8.77
CA GLU A 266 10.82 5.81 -9.06
C GLU A 266 11.90 6.85 -8.74
N GLN A 267 12.58 6.61 -7.62
CA GLN A 267 13.72 7.38 -7.11
C GLN A 267 14.91 6.42 -6.87
N PRO A 268 15.78 6.20 -7.87
CA PRO A 268 16.95 5.34 -7.72
C PRO A 268 17.90 5.87 -6.66
N ASP A 269 18.52 4.97 -5.91
CA ASP A 269 19.55 5.34 -4.93
C ASP A 269 20.77 6.00 -5.62
N PRO A 270 21.61 6.73 -4.86
CA PRO A 270 22.75 7.45 -5.44
C PRO A 270 23.71 6.56 -6.23
N TRP A 271 23.91 5.30 -5.82
CA TRP A 271 24.79 4.38 -6.54
C TRP A 271 24.16 3.95 -7.87
N THR A 272 22.87 3.60 -7.87
CA THR A 272 22.15 3.25 -9.12
C THR A 272 22.12 4.43 -10.09
N MET A 273 21.88 5.64 -9.59
CA MET A 273 21.89 6.85 -10.42
C MET A 273 23.29 7.15 -10.98
N ALA A 274 24.35 6.94 -10.20
CA ALA A 274 25.72 7.05 -10.68
C ALA A 274 26.02 6.02 -11.80
N MET A 275 25.51 4.79 -11.67
CA MET A 275 25.67 3.77 -12.71
C MET A 275 24.92 4.12 -14.00
N LEU A 276 23.72 4.68 -13.90
CA LEU A 276 22.98 5.17 -15.08
C LEU A 276 23.69 6.34 -15.78
N ARG A 277 24.52 7.11 -15.07
CA ARG A 277 25.27 8.25 -15.63
C ARG A 277 26.71 7.90 -16.03
N ARG A 278 27.12 6.63 -15.90
CA ARG A 278 28.53 6.20 -15.86
C ARG A 278 29.36 6.49 -17.11
N ASP A 279 28.75 6.75 -18.26
CA ASP A 279 29.47 7.09 -19.51
C ASP A 279 28.98 8.44 -20.08
N GLY A 280 28.63 9.40 -19.22
CA GLY A 280 28.09 10.70 -19.64
C GLY A 280 26.64 10.65 -20.16
N ALA A 281 25.99 9.49 -20.06
CA ALA A 281 24.60 9.31 -20.47
C ALA A 281 23.63 10.11 -19.58
N VAL A 282 22.56 10.63 -20.18
CA VAL A 282 21.48 11.34 -19.49
C VAL A 282 20.32 10.37 -19.25
N PRO A 283 20.01 10.00 -17.99
CA PRO A 283 18.88 9.12 -17.68
C PRO A 283 17.55 9.75 -18.08
N THR A 284 16.74 8.99 -18.81
CA THR A 284 15.39 9.42 -19.23
C THR A 284 14.34 8.44 -18.74
N LYS A 285 13.15 8.94 -18.36
CA LYS A 285 12.02 8.06 -18.00
C LYS A 285 11.27 7.63 -19.26
N VAL A 286 11.13 6.32 -19.45
CA VAL A 286 10.47 5.74 -20.63
C VAL A 286 9.53 4.61 -20.19
N SER A 287 8.39 4.47 -20.84
CA SER A 287 7.47 3.35 -20.57
C SER A 287 8.07 2.03 -21.06
N MET A 288 8.29 1.08 -20.15
CA MET A 288 8.72 -0.30 -20.46
C MET A 288 7.81 -1.31 -19.73
N PRO A 289 6.57 -1.54 -20.23
CA PRO A 289 5.51 -2.27 -19.52
C PRO A 289 5.83 -3.74 -19.18
N LEU A 290 6.87 -4.31 -19.80
CA LEU A 290 7.35 -5.65 -19.47
C LEU A 290 8.20 -5.67 -18.19
N ILE A 291 8.84 -4.56 -17.85
CA ILE A 291 9.72 -4.40 -16.69
C ILE A 291 8.93 -3.86 -15.50
N ALA A 292 8.27 -2.72 -15.67
CA ALA A 292 7.45 -2.08 -14.64
C ALA A 292 6.17 -1.50 -15.25
N ASN A 293 5.15 -1.27 -14.43
CA ASN A 293 3.91 -0.62 -14.87
C ASN A 293 4.12 0.89 -15.06
N ASP A 294 4.98 1.48 -14.23
CA ASP A 294 5.34 2.89 -14.30
C ASP A 294 6.54 3.12 -15.25
N PRO A 295 6.74 4.36 -15.75
CA PRO A 295 7.93 4.71 -16.53
C PRO A 295 9.23 4.43 -15.76
N VAL A 296 10.17 3.78 -16.42
CA VAL A 296 11.47 3.37 -15.85
C VAL A 296 12.57 4.31 -16.31
N TRP A 297 13.60 4.49 -15.49
CA TRP A 297 14.82 5.19 -15.91
C TRP A 297 15.60 4.32 -16.90
N ARG A 298 16.04 4.92 -18.00
CA ARG A 298 16.74 4.22 -19.09
C ARG A 298 17.91 5.04 -19.63
N VAL A 299 19.02 4.36 -19.90
CA VAL A 299 20.15 4.84 -20.72
C VAL A 299 20.64 3.74 -21.67
N PRO A 300 21.29 4.07 -22.79
CA PRO A 300 22.00 3.10 -23.61
C PRO A 300 23.05 2.34 -22.77
N ALA A 301 23.20 1.04 -23.01
CA ALA A 301 24.25 0.21 -22.42
C ALA A 301 25.26 -0.23 -23.50
N ARG A 302 26.44 -0.66 -23.06
CA ARG A 302 27.43 -1.30 -23.95
C ARG A 302 26.88 -2.64 -24.44
N ASP A 303 27.18 -2.97 -25.69
CA ASP A 303 26.71 -4.21 -26.31
C ASP A 303 27.31 -5.44 -25.62
N GLN A 304 26.44 -6.29 -25.08
CA GLN A 304 26.75 -7.58 -24.47
C GLN A 304 25.90 -8.66 -25.12
N ALA A 305 26.51 -9.64 -25.81
CA ALA A 305 25.76 -10.72 -26.43
C ALA A 305 24.93 -11.48 -25.39
N VAL A 306 23.60 -11.42 -25.51
CA VAL A 306 22.67 -12.05 -24.57
C VAL A 306 21.74 -12.97 -25.36
N PRO A 307 21.74 -14.28 -25.07
CA PRO A 307 20.82 -15.20 -25.74
C PRO A 307 19.38 -14.80 -25.39
N SER A 308 18.55 -14.65 -26.42
CA SER A 308 17.16 -14.21 -26.28
C SER A 308 16.19 -15.38 -26.43
N PRO A 309 15.05 -15.37 -25.72
CA PRO A 309 14.06 -16.42 -25.86
C PRO A 309 13.55 -16.49 -27.29
N THR A 310 13.21 -17.68 -27.76
CA THR A 310 12.64 -17.85 -29.11
C THR A 310 11.13 -18.01 -29.03
N ILE A 311 10.41 -17.29 -29.89
CA ILE A 311 8.95 -17.38 -29.98
C ILE A 311 8.60 -17.99 -31.33
N ARG A 312 7.87 -19.10 -31.30
CA ARG A 312 7.30 -19.74 -32.50
C ARG A 312 5.79 -19.70 -32.42
N ILE A 313 5.16 -19.23 -33.49
CA ILE A 313 3.71 -19.19 -33.63
C ILE A 313 3.34 -20.09 -34.79
N ALA A 314 2.57 -21.13 -34.52
CA ALA A 314 2.13 -22.10 -35.53
C ALA A 314 0.61 -22.23 -35.51
N ARG A 315 0.03 -22.53 -36.68
CA ARG A 315 -1.39 -22.87 -36.81
C ARG A 315 -1.58 -24.35 -36.51
N GLU A 316 -2.61 -24.67 -35.74
CA GLU A 316 -2.96 -26.03 -35.30
C GLU A 316 -4.49 -26.20 -35.42
N GLY A 317 -4.96 -26.32 -36.67
CA GLY A 317 -6.39 -26.32 -37.01
C GLY A 317 -7.06 -24.97 -36.69
N GLU A 318 -8.09 -25.02 -35.83
CA GLU A 318 -8.80 -23.85 -35.29
C GLU A 318 -8.02 -23.12 -34.18
N TRP A 319 -6.95 -23.74 -33.65
CA TRP A 319 -6.10 -23.14 -32.63
C TRP A 319 -4.84 -22.56 -33.25
N ARG A 320 -4.27 -21.57 -32.58
CA ARG A 320 -2.89 -21.16 -32.78
C ARG A 320 -2.08 -21.51 -31.56
N ARG A 321 -0.93 -22.13 -31.80
CA ARG A 321 0.01 -22.57 -30.77
C ARG A 321 1.19 -21.62 -30.74
N ILE A 322 1.41 -20.98 -29.61
CA ILE A 322 2.59 -20.16 -29.32
C ILE A 322 3.49 -21.01 -28.43
N VAL A 323 4.71 -21.25 -28.89
CA VAL A 323 5.76 -21.91 -28.11
C VAL A 323 6.83 -20.87 -27.83
N VAL A 324 7.02 -20.55 -26.56
CA VAL A 324 8.10 -19.68 -26.11
C VAL A 324 9.15 -20.54 -25.43
N THR A 325 10.30 -20.67 -26.07
CA THR A 325 11.43 -21.45 -25.57
C THR A 325 12.43 -20.50 -24.92
N PRO A 326 12.71 -20.64 -23.61
CA PRO A 326 13.75 -19.87 -22.93
C PRO A 326 15.10 -20.04 -23.62
N ALA A 327 15.94 -19.00 -23.59
CA ALA A 327 17.27 -19.03 -24.20
C ALA A 327 18.26 -19.91 -23.41
N GLY A 328 17.93 -20.22 -22.16
CA GLY A 328 18.71 -21.06 -21.25
C GLY A 328 19.04 -20.29 -19.96
N GLY A 329 18.74 -20.90 -18.82
CA GLY A 329 19.10 -20.37 -17.51
C GLY A 329 18.18 -19.27 -16.95
N GLY A 330 17.14 -18.80 -17.63
CA GLY A 330 16.26 -17.78 -17.07
C GLY A 330 15.42 -18.26 -15.89
N ARG A 331 15.41 -17.50 -14.78
CA ARG A 331 14.58 -17.80 -13.60
C ARG A 331 13.11 -17.48 -13.82
N THR A 332 12.84 -16.38 -14.52
CA THR A 332 11.47 -15.87 -14.69
C THR A 332 11.29 -15.35 -16.10
N MET A 333 10.13 -15.63 -16.69
CA MET A 333 9.72 -15.15 -17.99
C MET A 333 8.39 -14.42 -17.87
N THR A 334 8.30 -13.25 -18.49
CA THR A 334 7.08 -12.46 -18.57
C THR A 334 6.66 -12.37 -20.01
N LEU A 335 5.43 -12.78 -20.29
CA LEU A 335 4.83 -12.78 -21.62
C LEU A 335 3.76 -11.70 -21.67
N SER A 336 3.76 -10.89 -22.71
CA SER A 336 2.68 -9.96 -23.02
C SER A 336 2.10 -10.29 -24.38
N LEU A 337 0.79 -10.51 -24.41
CA LEU A 337 0.00 -10.80 -25.59
C LEU A 337 -0.85 -9.56 -25.88
N ALA A 338 -0.63 -8.91 -27.02
CA ALA A 338 -1.45 -7.79 -27.47
C ALA A 338 -2.23 -8.20 -28.72
N THR A 339 -3.55 -8.09 -28.67
CA THR A 339 -4.45 -8.44 -29.78
C THR A 339 -5.33 -7.26 -30.17
N ASN A 340 -5.63 -7.13 -31.47
CA ASN A 340 -6.58 -6.14 -31.98
C ASN A 340 -8.05 -6.59 -31.85
N THR A 341 -8.29 -7.89 -31.64
CA THR A 341 -9.62 -8.50 -31.48
C THR A 341 -9.70 -9.33 -30.19
N PRO A 342 -10.88 -9.43 -29.54
CA PRO A 342 -11.04 -10.29 -28.36
C PRO A 342 -10.63 -11.75 -28.63
N LEU A 343 -9.87 -12.34 -27.70
CA LEU A 343 -9.57 -13.78 -27.71
C LEU A 343 -10.82 -14.56 -27.30
N ARG A 344 -11.16 -15.62 -28.04
CA ARG A 344 -12.28 -16.50 -27.68
C ARG A 344 -11.90 -17.48 -26.57
N SER A 345 -10.66 -17.95 -26.58
CA SER A 345 -10.11 -18.86 -25.59
C SER A 345 -8.60 -18.70 -25.50
N LEU A 346 -8.06 -18.88 -24.29
CA LEU A 346 -6.63 -18.98 -24.01
C LEU A 346 -6.40 -20.18 -23.10
N VAL A 347 -5.49 -21.06 -23.51
CA VAL A 347 -5.05 -22.23 -22.75
C VAL A 347 -3.55 -22.10 -22.52
N ILE A 348 -3.11 -22.28 -21.29
CA ILE A 348 -1.70 -22.25 -20.90
C ILE A 348 -1.34 -23.65 -20.39
N GLY A 349 -0.47 -24.34 -21.13
CA GLY A 349 -0.28 -25.78 -20.94
C GLY A 349 -1.60 -26.52 -21.15
N GLU A 350 -2.14 -27.12 -20.09
CA GLU A 350 -3.41 -27.85 -20.09
C GLU A 350 -4.55 -27.07 -19.41
N ARG A 351 -4.27 -25.88 -18.86
CA ARG A 351 -5.24 -25.12 -18.08
C ARG A 351 -5.87 -24.02 -18.92
N ALA A 352 -7.19 -24.06 -19.06
CA ALA A 352 -7.96 -22.95 -19.61
C ALA A 352 -7.84 -21.73 -18.68
N VAL A 353 -7.47 -20.59 -19.25
CA VAL A 353 -7.40 -19.32 -18.53
C VAL A 353 -8.60 -18.48 -18.97
N PRO A 354 -9.50 -18.10 -18.05
CA PRO A 354 -10.58 -17.19 -18.40
C PRO A 354 -9.95 -15.89 -18.88
N VAL A 355 -10.32 -15.46 -20.08
CA VAL A 355 -9.99 -14.14 -20.62
C VAL A 355 -11.29 -13.34 -20.52
N PRO A 356 -11.48 -12.53 -19.46
CA PRO A 356 -12.72 -11.76 -19.31
C PRO A 356 -12.90 -10.88 -20.55
N GLY A 357 -14.10 -10.93 -21.15
CA GLY A 357 -14.42 -10.22 -22.39
C GLY A 357 -14.03 -8.75 -22.32
N MET A 358 -13.04 -8.36 -23.12
CA MET A 358 -12.54 -6.99 -23.19
C MET A 358 -12.09 -6.67 -24.62
N ASP A 359 -12.68 -5.62 -25.16
CA ASP A 359 -12.24 -4.99 -26.40
C ASP A 359 -10.82 -4.43 -26.21
N ARG A 360 -9.86 -4.95 -26.99
CA ARG A 360 -8.49 -4.42 -27.16
C ARG A 360 -7.54 -4.46 -25.93
N THR A 361 -7.34 -5.62 -25.29
CA THR A 361 -6.41 -5.72 -24.14
C THR A 361 -5.09 -6.46 -24.39
N ARG A 362 -4.04 -5.95 -23.71
CA ARG A 362 -2.75 -6.60 -23.46
C ARG A 362 -2.94 -7.60 -22.30
N VAL A 363 -2.77 -8.90 -22.54
CA VAL A 363 -2.72 -9.92 -21.48
C VAL A 363 -1.27 -10.10 -21.04
N LYS A 364 -0.98 -9.97 -19.75
CA LYS A 364 0.35 -10.22 -19.18
C LYS A 364 0.33 -11.55 -18.41
N VAL A 365 1.11 -12.51 -18.86
CA VAL A 365 1.30 -13.81 -18.19
C VAL A 365 2.70 -13.81 -17.61
N ARG A 366 2.82 -13.97 -16.29
CA ARG A 366 4.12 -14.18 -15.64
C ARG A 366 4.28 -15.67 -15.38
N TRP A 367 5.40 -16.22 -15.83
CA TRP A 367 5.71 -17.63 -15.73
C TRP A 367 7.09 -17.82 -15.13
N GLN A 368 7.22 -18.75 -14.18
CA GLN A 368 8.49 -19.14 -13.60
C GLN A 368 8.80 -20.55 -14.12
N SER A 369 9.76 -20.65 -15.05
CA SER A 369 10.13 -21.94 -15.65
C SER A 369 11.55 -22.33 -15.24
N THR A 370 11.77 -23.61 -14.97
CA THR A 370 13.11 -24.21 -14.85
C THR A 370 13.71 -24.53 -16.23
N GLY A 371 13.61 -23.60 -17.18
CA GLY A 371 14.12 -23.77 -18.55
C GLY A 371 13.21 -24.55 -19.51
N LYS A 372 11.99 -24.95 -19.09
CA LYS A 372 11.02 -25.61 -19.99
C LYS A 372 10.29 -24.58 -20.88
N PRO A 373 9.95 -24.94 -22.14
CA PRO A 373 9.14 -24.09 -23.00
C PRO A 373 7.75 -23.84 -22.42
N VAL A 374 7.23 -22.62 -22.62
CA VAL A 374 5.83 -22.28 -22.31
C VAL A 374 5.01 -22.43 -23.59
N VAL A 375 3.96 -23.25 -23.51
CA VAL A 375 3.03 -23.47 -24.62
C VAL A 375 1.71 -22.79 -24.31
N LEU A 376 1.31 -21.87 -25.18
CA LEU A 376 0.01 -21.20 -25.14
C LEU A 376 -0.78 -21.65 -26.37
N ARG A 377 -2.08 -21.89 -26.21
CA ARG A 377 -3.00 -22.12 -27.32
C ARG A 377 -4.12 -21.10 -27.25
N TYR A 378 -4.43 -20.45 -28.36
CA TYR A 378 -5.52 -19.48 -28.41
C TYR A 378 -6.39 -19.63 -29.65
N ARG A 379 -7.63 -19.13 -29.55
CA ARG A 379 -8.55 -18.97 -30.68
C ARG A 379 -8.91 -17.50 -30.83
N SER A 380 -8.90 -17.01 -32.06
CA SER A 380 -9.26 -15.63 -32.43
C SER A 380 -10.21 -15.64 -33.63
N ARG A 381 -10.73 -14.46 -34.02
CA ARG A 381 -11.55 -14.30 -35.24
C ARG A 381 -10.62 -14.01 -36.43
N ARG A 382 -11.01 -14.44 -37.64
CA ARG A 382 -10.34 -14.07 -38.90
C ARG A 382 -10.02 -12.58 -38.97
N GLY A 383 -8.84 -12.23 -39.49
CA GLY A 383 -8.30 -10.86 -39.52
C GLY A 383 -7.70 -10.39 -38.19
N SER A 384 -7.49 -11.31 -37.24
CA SER A 384 -6.84 -11.00 -35.97
C SER A 384 -5.33 -10.79 -36.14
N TYR A 385 -4.81 -9.78 -35.45
CA TYR A 385 -3.39 -9.53 -35.30
C TYR A 385 -3.01 -9.80 -33.85
N LEU A 386 -2.04 -10.70 -33.66
CA LEU A 386 -1.46 -10.97 -32.35
C LEU A 386 0.01 -10.57 -32.36
N ARG A 387 0.39 -9.76 -31.36
CA ARG A 387 1.79 -9.51 -31.00
C ARG A 387 2.09 -10.18 -29.67
N VAL A 388 3.10 -11.04 -29.67
CA VAL A 388 3.65 -11.71 -28.49
C VAL A 388 4.99 -11.06 -28.18
N VAL A 389 5.18 -10.63 -26.94
CA VAL A 389 6.48 -10.17 -26.45
C VAL A 389 6.84 -10.98 -25.22
N ALA A 390 8.02 -11.59 -25.23
CA ALA A 390 8.56 -12.34 -24.11
C ALA A 390 9.75 -11.59 -23.53
N ALA A 391 9.85 -11.51 -22.21
CA ALA A 391 10.97 -10.97 -21.48
C ALA A 391 11.48 -12.03 -20.50
N GLU A 392 12.71 -12.50 -20.68
CA GLU A 392 13.37 -13.50 -19.84
C GLU A 392 14.43 -12.82 -18.97
N THR A 393 14.37 -13.01 -17.65
CA THR A 393 15.47 -12.59 -16.75
C THR A 393 16.51 -13.70 -16.71
N THR A 394 17.67 -13.44 -17.31
CA THR A 394 18.80 -14.37 -17.43
C THR A 394 19.61 -14.48 -16.13
N GLU A 395 20.43 -15.52 -16.02
CA GLU A 395 21.45 -15.62 -14.95
C GLU A 395 22.73 -14.83 -15.30
N THR A 396 22.84 -14.25 -16.48
CA THR A 396 23.99 -13.39 -16.81
C THR A 396 23.93 -12.12 -15.96
N ARG A 397 25.06 -11.78 -15.33
CA ARG A 397 25.21 -10.56 -14.52
C ARG A 397 25.91 -9.46 -15.32
N LEU A 398 25.48 -8.23 -15.09
CA LEU A 398 26.17 -7.02 -15.51
C LEU A 398 27.52 -6.91 -14.77
N SER A 399 28.55 -6.47 -15.48
CA SER A 399 29.82 -6.10 -14.87
C SER A 399 29.72 -4.70 -14.26
N LEU A 400 29.30 -4.65 -12.99
CA LEU A 400 29.10 -3.41 -12.25
C LEU A 400 30.16 -3.28 -11.14
N PRO A 401 30.52 -2.05 -10.72
CA PRO A 401 31.37 -1.83 -9.57
C PRO A 401 30.70 -2.41 -8.32
N LEU A 402 31.49 -2.68 -7.28
CA LEU A 402 30.94 -3.15 -6.02
C LEU A 402 30.00 -2.09 -5.42
N ARG A 403 28.88 -2.54 -4.84
CA ARG A 403 28.01 -1.67 -4.05
C ARG A 403 28.64 -1.33 -2.71
N PRO A 404 28.46 -0.11 -2.20
CA PRO A 404 28.78 0.17 -0.80
C PRO A 404 27.90 -0.68 0.12
N ALA A 405 28.36 -0.94 1.35
CA ALA A 405 27.61 -1.75 2.32
C ALA A 405 26.22 -1.18 2.68
N THR A 406 25.97 0.10 2.39
CA THR A 406 24.69 0.78 2.57
C THR A 406 23.69 0.55 1.44
N VAL A 407 24.04 -0.20 0.39
CA VAL A 407 23.18 -0.45 -0.78
C VAL A 407 23.12 -1.94 -1.10
N LEU A 408 21.91 -2.48 -1.25
CA LEU A 408 21.65 -3.89 -1.52
C LEU A 408 20.92 -4.06 -2.87
N GLY A 409 21.37 -5.01 -3.69
CA GLY A 409 20.67 -5.39 -4.93
C GLY A 409 19.35 -6.12 -4.65
N TRP A 410 18.24 -5.66 -5.23
CA TRP A 410 16.90 -6.21 -4.99
C TRP A 410 16.28 -6.89 -6.22
N GLN A 411 15.44 -7.91 -6.03
CA GLN A 411 14.71 -8.68 -7.07
C GLN A 411 15.53 -9.00 -8.33
N GLY A 412 16.72 -9.58 -8.14
CA GLY A 412 17.57 -9.95 -9.27
C GLY A 412 18.17 -8.75 -9.99
N SER A 413 18.41 -7.64 -9.29
CA SER A 413 19.29 -6.58 -9.78
C SER A 413 20.59 -7.17 -10.35
N ASP A 414 21.18 -6.43 -11.28
CA ASP A 414 22.39 -6.73 -12.04
C ASP A 414 22.19 -7.84 -13.05
N ARG A 415 20.97 -8.34 -13.25
CA ARG A 415 20.67 -9.32 -14.29
C ARG A 415 20.30 -8.66 -15.60
N ILE A 416 20.41 -9.43 -16.66
CA ILE A 416 20.00 -9.01 -18.00
C ILE A 416 18.63 -9.60 -18.31
N ILE A 417 17.73 -8.74 -18.79
CA ILE A 417 16.41 -9.07 -19.31
C ILE A 417 16.50 -9.12 -20.82
N ALA A 418 16.41 -10.32 -21.39
CA ALA A 418 16.39 -10.51 -22.83
C ALA A 418 14.94 -10.47 -23.33
N ILE A 419 14.65 -9.58 -24.28
CA ILE A 419 13.33 -9.43 -24.85
C ILE A 419 13.31 -10.03 -26.25
N ALA A 420 12.27 -10.80 -26.56
CA ALA A 420 11.96 -11.25 -27.90
C ALA A 420 10.52 -10.87 -28.26
N ALA A 421 10.28 -10.58 -29.53
CA ALA A 421 8.95 -10.29 -30.03
C ALA A 421 8.67 -11.11 -31.29
N ALA A 422 7.45 -11.60 -31.40
CA ALA A 422 6.92 -12.19 -32.63
C ALA A 422 5.51 -11.69 -32.87
N SER A 423 5.14 -11.52 -34.12
CA SER A 423 3.78 -11.16 -34.51
C SER A 423 3.23 -12.16 -35.51
N SER A 424 1.92 -12.32 -35.49
CA SER A 424 1.21 -13.15 -36.46
C SER A 424 -0.09 -12.44 -36.85
N SER A 425 -0.31 -12.31 -38.16
CA SER A 425 -1.58 -11.91 -38.74
C SER A 425 -2.37 -13.14 -39.18
N GLU A 426 -3.69 -12.98 -39.33
CA GLU A 426 -4.60 -13.99 -39.87
C GLU A 426 -5.16 -13.60 -41.22
#